data_AF-A0A086MR05-F1
#
_entry.id   AF-A0A086MR05-F1
#
_cell.length_a   1.000
_cell.length_b   1.000
_cell.length_c   1.000
_cell.angle_alpha   90.00
_cell.angle_beta   90.00
_cell.angle_gamma   90.00
#
_symmetry.space_group_name_H-M   'P 1'
#
loop_
_entity.id
_entity.type
_entity.pdbx_description
1 polymer ?
#
loop_
_entity_poly.entity_id
_entity_poly.type
_entity_poly.pdbx_seq_one_letter_code
_entity_poly.pdbx_strand_id
1 'polypeptide(L)'
;MGRCVIKAARDEDLYLEWSSIVDACTRVGTRADFLASGHRPEALDRADRNGTSDCVAQLGGWDDESLGVGTTEHRQHEGPLILNRADLAAFARHLAAGHSQQAENLLIPDPEPLGETA
;
A
#
# COMPACT_ATOMS: atom_id res chain seq x y z
N MET A 1 3.59 -11.09 9.59
CA MET A 1 2.48 -10.34 8.97
C MET A 1 2.12 -11.01 7.66
N GLY A 2 0.83 -11.06 7.32
CA GLY A 2 0.32 -11.69 6.09
C GLY A 2 0.00 -10.65 5.04
N ARG A 3 -1.18 -10.78 4.40
CA ARG A 3 -1.73 -9.75 3.52
C ARG A 3 -2.78 -8.92 4.24
N CYS A 4 -2.82 -7.63 3.97
CA CYS A 4 -3.88 -6.74 4.44
C CYS A 4 -4.49 -5.95 3.26
N VAL A 5 -5.68 -5.42 3.46
CA VAL A 5 -6.33 -4.50 2.52
C VAL A 5 -6.15 -3.07 3.02
N ILE A 6 -5.75 -2.17 2.14
CA ILE A 6 -5.57 -0.75 2.42
C ILE A 6 -6.51 0.04 1.52
N LYS A 7 -7.31 0.95 2.07
CA LYS A 7 -8.18 1.82 1.28
C LYS A 7 -7.39 3.02 0.79
N ALA A 8 -7.38 3.24 -0.52
CA ALA A 8 -6.47 4.21 -1.13
C ALA A 8 -6.79 5.66 -0.72
N ALA A 9 -8.08 6.03 -0.69
CA ALA A 9 -8.57 7.32 -0.23
C ALA A 9 -9.92 7.16 0.49
N ARG A 10 -10.25 8.08 1.41
CA ARG A 10 -11.45 7.99 2.26
C ARG A 10 -12.74 7.96 1.44
N ASP A 11 -12.80 8.80 0.41
CA ASP A 11 -14.01 9.05 -0.39
C ASP A 11 -14.03 8.29 -1.72
N GLU A 12 -13.14 7.32 -1.91
CA GLU A 12 -13.02 6.55 -3.15
C GLU A 12 -13.24 5.05 -2.93
N ASP A 13 -13.90 4.40 -3.89
CA ASP A 13 -14.04 2.94 -3.92
C ASP A 13 -12.80 2.29 -4.55
N LEU A 14 -11.65 2.47 -3.89
CA LEU A 14 -10.35 2.01 -4.37
C LEU A 14 -9.53 1.40 -3.23
N TYR A 15 -9.10 0.16 -3.42
CA TYR A 15 -8.39 -0.63 -2.42
C TYR A 15 -7.15 -1.29 -3.02
N LEU A 16 -6.17 -1.53 -2.15
CA LEU A 16 -4.96 -2.27 -2.45
C LEU A 16 -4.85 -3.48 -1.52
N GLU A 17 -4.41 -4.62 -2.06
CA GLU A 17 -3.88 -5.71 -1.25
C GLU A 17 -2.40 -5.45 -1.04
N TRP A 18 -1.96 -5.36 0.20
CA TRP A 18 -0.57 -5.20 0.58
C TRP A 18 -0.03 -6.49 1.18
N SER A 19 1.16 -6.88 0.76
CA SER A 19 1.86 -8.05 1.29
C SER A 19 3.15 -7.61 1.97
N SER A 20 3.23 -7.79 3.29
CA SER A 20 4.45 -7.52 4.06
C SER A 20 5.56 -8.57 3.84
N ILE A 21 5.36 -9.54 2.95
CA ILE A 21 6.37 -10.55 2.59
C ILE A 21 7.26 -10.01 1.47
N VAL A 22 6.67 -9.23 0.57
CA VAL A 22 7.35 -8.61 -0.57
C VAL A 22 7.34 -7.09 -0.48
N ASP A 23 6.81 -6.54 0.62
CA ASP A 23 6.62 -5.12 0.90
C ASP A 23 6.07 -4.34 -0.30
N ALA A 24 5.03 -4.91 -0.93
CA ALA A 24 4.47 -4.38 -2.16
C ALA A 24 2.96 -4.63 -2.28
N CYS A 25 2.35 -3.84 -3.16
CA CYS A 25 0.97 -4.02 -3.59
C CYS A 25 0.85 -5.24 -4.52
N THR A 26 -0.01 -6.19 -4.18
CA THR A 26 -0.26 -7.41 -4.96
C THR A 26 -1.54 -7.36 -5.79
N ARG A 27 -2.47 -6.46 -5.47
CA ARG A 27 -3.73 -6.26 -6.19
C ARG A 27 -4.28 -4.86 -5.96
N VAL A 28 -4.94 -4.30 -6.97
CA VAL A 28 -5.77 -3.09 -6.87
C VAL A 28 -7.17 -3.38 -7.41
N GLY A 29 -8.19 -2.77 -6.82
CA GLY A 29 -9.58 -2.92 -7.26
C GLY A 29 -10.58 -2.19 -6.38
N THR A 30 -11.84 -2.32 -6.73
CA THR A 30 -13.00 -1.82 -5.97
C THR A 30 -13.34 -2.75 -4.80
N ARG A 31 -14.23 -2.30 -3.92
CA ARG A 31 -14.79 -3.18 -2.87
C ARG A 31 -15.40 -4.45 -3.46
N ALA A 32 -16.11 -4.33 -4.58
CA ALA A 32 -16.74 -5.46 -5.25
C ALA A 32 -15.71 -6.47 -5.77
N ASP A 33 -14.60 -5.99 -6.33
CA ASP A 33 -13.52 -6.86 -6.84
C ASP A 33 -12.88 -7.67 -5.69
N PHE A 34 -12.64 -7.02 -4.55
CA PHE A 34 -12.06 -7.70 -3.38
C PHE A 34 -13.00 -8.75 -2.81
N LEU A 35 -14.29 -8.46 -2.69
CA LEU A 35 -15.31 -9.43 -2.27
C LEU A 35 -15.39 -10.61 -3.24
N ALA A 36 -15.40 -10.35 -4.56
CA ALA A 36 -15.41 -11.40 -5.58
C ALA A 36 -14.18 -12.30 -5.52
N SER A 37 -13.03 -11.75 -5.10
CA SER A 37 -11.79 -12.51 -4.90
C SER A 37 -11.69 -13.27 -3.56
N GLY A 38 -12.73 -13.18 -2.71
CA GLY A 38 -12.83 -13.93 -1.45
C GLY A 38 -12.33 -13.19 -0.21
N HIS A 39 -12.07 -11.88 -0.28
CA HIS A 39 -11.82 -11.10 0.93
C HIS A 39 -13.08 -11.02 1.79
N ARG A 40 -12.89 -11.08 3.10
CA ARG A 40 -13.97 -10.97 4.08
C ARG A 40 -14.53 -9.54 4.12
N PRO A 41 -15.85 -9.34 4.12
CA PRO A 41 -16.45 -8.00 4.23
C PRO A 41 -15.94 -7.19 5.42
N GLU A 42 -15.70 -7.85 6.56
CA GLU A 42 -15.22 -7.20 7.78
C GLU A 42 -13.82 -6.60 7.62
N ALA A 43 -12.98 -7.18 6.74
CA ALA A 43 -11.67 -6.62 6.44
C ALA A 43 -11.82 -5.29 5.67
N LEU A 44 -12.77 -5.23 4.73
CA LEU A 44 -13.07 -4.03 3.94
C LEU A 44 -13.72 -2.96 4.82
N ASP A 45 -14.63 -3.33 5.72
CA ASP A 45 -15.25 -2.40 6.68
C ASP A 45 -14.22 -1.77 7.62
N ARG A 46 -13.18 -2.52 8.01
CA ARG A 46 -12.06 -1.96 8.78
C ARG A 46 -11.21 -1.04 7.94
N ALA A 47 -10.89 -1.41 6.69
CA ALA A 47 -10.16 -0.55 5.78
C ALA A 47 -10.91 0.76 5.49
N ASP A 48 -12.23 0.72 5.38
CA ASP A 48 -13.09 1.91 5.29
C ASP A 48 -12.93 2.82 6.51
N ARG A 49 -12.98 2.24 7.70
CA ARG A 49 -12.94 2.99 8.96
C ARG A 49 -11.55 3.55 9.29
N ASN A 50 -10.51 2.75 9.06
CA ASN A 50 -9.18 2.97 9.60
C ASN A 50 -8.12 3.22 8.53
N GLY A 51 -8.45 3.05 7.24
CA GLY A 51 -7.49 3.10 6.13
C GLY A 51 -6.86 1.76 5.83
N THR A 52 -6.85 0.85 6.80
CA THR A 52 -6.27 -0.49 6.69
C THR A 52 -7.12 -1.54 7.39
N SER A 53 -7.06 -2.77 6.88
CA SER A 53 -7.66 -3.94 7.51
C SER A 53 -6.73 -4.62 8.52
N ASP A 54 -5.44 -4.24 8.52
CA ASP A 54 -4.47 -4.78 9.47
C ASP A 54 -4.88 -4.38 10.90
N CYS A 55 -4.85 -5.34 11.81
CA CYS A 55 -5.20 -5.14 13.21
C CYS A 55 -3.98 -5.15 14.14
N VAL A 56 -2.78 -5.39 13.61
CA VAL A 56 -1.56 -5.58 14.42
C VAL A 56 -0.62 -4.38 14.31
N ALA A 57 -0.13 -4.04 13.11
CA ALA A 57 0.78 -2.90 12.93
C ALA A 57 0.04 -1.64 12.46
N GLN A 58 -1.21 -1.77 12.01
CA GLN A 58 -1.98 -0.68 11.41
C GLN A 58 -1.33 -0.10 10.14
N LEU A 59 -0.57 -0.90 9.40
CA LEU A 59 0.11 -0.43 8.19
C LEU A 59 -0.90 0.08 7.14
N GLY A 60 -0.66 1.30 6.64
CA GLY A 60 -1.52 1.99 5.68
C GLY A 60 -2.74 2.66 6.29
N GLY A 61 -2.70 2.88 7.61
CA GLY A 61 -3.75 3.57 8.35
C GLY A 61 -4.01 4.98 7.82
N TRP A 62 -5.12 5.57 8.25
CA TRP A 62 -5.45 6.95 7.87
C TRP A 62 -4.49 7.99 8.46
N ASP A 63 -3.89 7.68 9.59
CA ASP A 63 -2.98 8.57 10.33
C ASP A 63 -1.51 8.30 9.98
N ASP A 64 -1.23 7.33 9.11
CA ASP A 64 0.11 7.07 8.60
C ASP A 64 0.52 8.16 7.60
N GLU A 65 1.75 8.65 7.72
CA GLU A 65 2.31 9.61 6.76
C GLU A 65 2.78 8.93 5.48
N SER A 66 3.34 7.72 5.60
CA SER A 66 3.88 6.95 4.49
C SER A 66 3.76 5.44 4.73
N LEU A 67 3.97 4.67 3.68
CA LEU A 67 4.06 3.23 3.70
C LEU A 67 5.44 2.82 3.21
N GLY A 68 6.12 1.97 3.97
CA GLY A 68 7.35 1.32 3.53
C GLY A 68 7.07 0.43 2.32
N VAL A 69 7.80 0.67 1.24
CA VAL A 69 7.80 -0.14 0.03
C VAL A 69 9.17 -0.79 -0.07
N GLY A 70 9.17 -2.10 -0.31
CA GLY A 70 10.42 -2.82 -0.57
C GLY A 70 11.15 -2.26 -1.79
N THR A 71 12.30 -2.83 -2.10
CA THR A 71 12.97 -2.51 -3.35
C THR A 71 12.14 -3.00 -4.54
N THR A 72 12.00 -2.16 -5.58
CA THR A 72 11.45 -2.59 -6.87
C THR A 72 12.56 -3.20 -7.72
N GLU A 73 12.22 -4.03 -8.71
CA GLU A 73 13.21 -4.58 -9.65
C GLU A 73 14.04 -3.48 -10.34
N HIS A 74 13.45 -2.31 -10.58
CA HIS A 74 14.12 -1.18 -11.23
C HIS A 74 14.95 -0.31 -10.28
N ARG A 75 14.70 -0.36 -8.96
CA ARG A 75 15.32 0.52 -7.96
C ARG A 75 16.01 -0.25 -6.83
N GLN A 76 16.47 -1.47 -7.10
CA GLN A 76 17.16 -2.32 -6.11
C GLN A 76 18.40 -1.67 -5.47
N HIS A 77 19.03 -0.71 -6.15
CA HIS A 77 20.23 -0.02 -5.67
C HIS A 77 19.94 1.24 -4.84
N GLU A 78 18.69 1.67 -4.74
CA GLU A 78 18.31 2.95 -4.12
C GLU A 78 17.93 2.81 -2.63
N GLY A 79 18.02 1.60 -2.08
CA GLY A 79 17.64 1.32 -0.70
C GLY A 79 16.12 1.17 -0.51
N PRO A 80 15.65 1.20 0.75
CA PRO A 80 14.22 1.16 1.03
C PRO A 80 13.51 2.38 0.44
N LEU A 81 12.32 2.15 -0.11
CA LEU A 81 11.47 3.17 -0.67
C LEU A 81 10.28 3.40 0.25
N ILE A 82 9.69 4.58 0.18
CA ILE A 82 8.42 4.86 0.84
C ILE A 82 7.44 5.45 -0.16
N LEU A 83 6.16 5.25 0.11
CA LEU A 83 5.05 5.86 -0.59
C LEU A 83 4.29 6.75 0.39
N ASN A 84 4.20 8.05 0.11
CA ASN A 84 3.38 8.93 0.94
C ASN A 84 1.93 8.47 0.90
N ARG A 85 1.27 8.52 2.05
CA ARG A 85 -0.14 8.12 2.18
C ARG A 85 -1.06 8.91 1.27
N ALA A 86 -0.75 10.19 1.06
CA ALA A 86 -1.46 11.09 0.17
C ALA A 86 -1.38 10.66 -1.31
N ASP A 87 -0.27 10.03 -1.71
CA ASP A 87 -0.03 9.57 -3.08
C ASP A 87 -0.59 8.17 -3.34
N LEU A 88 -1.06 7.46 -2.30
CA LEU A 88 -1.54 6.08 -2.40
C LEU A 88 -2.67 5.90 -3.43
N ALA A 89 -3.57 6.88 -3.53
CA ALA A 89 -4.64 6.85 -4.53
C ALA A 89 -4.11 6.99 -5.98
N ALA A 90 -3.14 7.88 -6.20
CA ALA A 90 -2.50 8.01 -7.51
C ALA A 90 -1.73 6.73 -7.87
N PHE A 91 -0.97 6.20 -6.91
CA PHE A 91 -0.24 4.95 -7.04
C PHE A 91 -1.16 3.78 -7.43
N ALA A 92 -2.26 3.59 -6.69
CA ALA A 92 -3.25 2.56 -6.98
C ALA A 92 -3.83 2.68 -8.40
N ARG A 93 -4.17 3.90 -8.83
CA ARG A 93 -4.68 4.12 -10.20
C ARG A 93 -3.64 3.80 -11.28
N HIS A 94 -2.38 4.16 -11.06
CA HIS A 94 -1.31 3.80 -12.00
C HIS A 94 -1.14 2.28 -12.10
N LEU A 95 -1.15 1.56 -10.97
CA LEU A 95 -1.10 0.09 -10.98
C LEU A 95 -2.31 -0.52 -11.67
N ALA A 96 -3.52 -0.04 -11.38
CA ALA A 96 -4.75 -0.53 -12.03
C ALA A 96 -4.76 -0.32 -13.55
N ALA A 97 -4.11 0.75 -14.02
CA ALA A 97 -3.95 1.05 -15.44
C ALA A 97 -2.77 0.31 -16.11
N GLY A 98 -1.99 -0.49 -15.37
CA GLY A 98 -0.76 -1.13 -15.87
C GLY A 98 0.41 -0.15 -16.10
N HIS A 99 0.34 1.04 -15.53
CA HIS A 99 1.32 2.12 -15.64
C HIS A 99 2.39 2.00 -14.54
N SER A 100 3.10 0.86 -14.49
CA SER A 100 4.04 0.55 -13.40
C SER A 100 5.13 1.62 -13.22
N GLN A 101 5.68 2.15 -14.31
CA GLN A 101 6.70 3.21 -14.24
C GLN A 101 6.16 4.49 -13.56
N GLN A 102 4.93 4.90 -13.88
CA GLN A 102 4.32 6.06 -13.26
C GLN A 102 4.02 5.81 -11.77
N ALA A 103 3.65 4.59 -11.38
CA ALA A 103 3.51 4.21 -9.99
C ALA A 103 4.87 4.28 -9.26
N GLU A 104 5.95 3.76 -9.85
CA GLU A 104 7.29 3.80 -9.26
C GLU A 104 7.85 5.21 -9.11
N ASN A 105 7.46 6.15 -9.98
CA ASN A 105 7.85 7.56 -9.89
C ASN A 105 7.26 8.28 -8.66
N LEU A 106 6.22 7.72 -8.03
CA LEU A 106 5.65 8.24 -6.78
C LEU A 106 6.39 7.73 -5.55
N LEU A 107 7.24 6.72 -5.71
CA LEU A 107 8.07 6.21 -4.62
C LEU A 107 9.25 7.14 -4.41
N ILE A 108 9.50 7.51 -3.17
CA ILE A 108 10.66 8.31 -2.78
C ILE A 108 11.61 7.45 -1.93
N PRO A 109 12.92 7.72 -1.97
CA PRO A 109 13.85 7.09 -1.03
C PRO A 109 13.40 7.37 0.40
N ASP A 110 13.48 6.35 1.26
CA ASP A 110 13.23 6.53 2.68
C ASP A 110 14.26 7.53 3.25
N PRO A 111 13.82 8.67 3.81
CA PRO A 111 14.71 9.67 4.38
C PRO A 111 15.40 9.21 5.67
N GLU A 112 15.00 8.07 6.25
CA GLU A 112 15.73 7.38 7.32
C GLU A 112 16.53 6.19 6.76
N PRO A 113 17.64 6.41 6.02
CA PRO A 113 18.50 5.31 5.65
C PRO A 113 19.25 4.90 6.92
N LEU A 114 18.99 3.67 7.39
CA LEU A 114 19.77 2.99 8.43
C LEU A 114 19.71 3.69 9.81
N GLY A 115 18.84 3.18 10.68
CA GLY A 115 19.15 3.19 12.10
C GLY A 115 20.51 2.53 12.32
N GLU A 116 21.49 3.35 12.69
CA GLU A 116 22.81 2.94 13.14
C GLU A 116 22.71 1.91 14.28
N THR A 117 23.62 0.95 14.22
CA THR A 117 24.25 0.24 15.35
C THR A 117 23.85 0.67 16.77
N ALA A 118 23.39 -0.29 17.55
CA ALA A 118 23.73 -0.41 18.97
C ALA A 118 23.98 -1.89 19.32
#